data_AF-A0A1C2E3G2-F1
#
_entry.id   AF-A0A1C2E3G2-F1
#
_cell.length_a   1.000
_cell.length_b   1.000
_cell.length_c   1.000
_cell.angle_alpha   90.00
_cell.angle_beta   90.00
_cell.angle_gamma   90.00
#
_symmetry.space_group_name_H-M   'P 1'
#
loop_
_entity.id
_entity.type
_entity.pdbx_description
1 polymer ?
#
loop_
_entity_poly.entity_id
_entity_poly.type
_entity_poly.pdbx_seq_one_letter_code
_entity_poly.pdbx_strand_id
1 'polypeptide(L)' 'MSAKGEGSQGAVCDEVLFGANVATNAMPPGSTLLVMSSIPVETARNQGELAAQKGIRYVDAPVSGGEKGG' A
#
# COMPACT_ATOMS: atom_id res chain seq x y z
N MET A 1 6.13 -29.20 3.84
CA MET A 1 4.66 -29.08 4.00
C MET A 1 4.38 -27.62 4.32
N SER A 2 3.66 -26.96 3.43
CA SER A 2 3.55 -25.50 3.32
C SER A 2 2.80 -24.87 4.50
N ALA A 3 3.43 -23.90 5.16
CA ALA A 3 2.69 -22.86 5.89
C ALA A 3 2.40 -21.74 4.88
N LYS A 4 1.32 -21.89 4.13
CA LYS A 4 0.77 -20.82 3.29
C LYS A 4 0.00 -19.91 4.25
N GLY A 5 0.72 -19.01 4.91
CA GLY A 5 0.15 -18.01 5.81
C GLY A 5 -0.69 -17.03 5.00
N GLU A 6 -1.99 -17.07 5.23
CA GLU A 6 -3.01 -16.02 5.15
C GLU A 6 -2.64 -14.76 4.35
N GLY A 7 -3.50 -14.43 3.37
CA GLY A 7 -3.42 -13.21 2.56
C GLY A 7 -3.50 -11.95 3.42
N SER A 8 -2.35 -11.52 3.95
CA SER A 8 -2.18 -10.25 4.63
C SER A 8 -2.43 -9.12 3.63
N GLN A 9 -3.26 -8.15 4.01
CA GLN A 9 -3.61 -7.01 3.16
C GLN A 9 -2.38 -6.27 2.61
N GLY A 10 -1.22 -6.36 3.28
CA GLY A 10 0.04 -5.78 2.81
C GLY A 10 0.52 -6.34 1.47
N ALA A 11 0.49 -7.66 1.29
CA ALA A 11 0.99 -8.29 0.06
C ALA A 11 0.12 -7.93 -1.16
N VAL A 12 -1.21 -7.86 -0.96
CA VAL A 12 -2.16 -7.44 -1.99
C VAL A 12 -2.02 -5.94 -2.30
N CYS A 13 -1.79 -5.10 -1.30
CA CYS A 13 -1.56 -3.67 -1.51
C CYS A 13 -0.30 -3.40 -2.32
N ASP A 14 0.81 -4.11 -2.05
CA ASP A 14 2.05 -3.95 -2.81
C ASP A 14 1.87 -4.33 -4.28
N GLU A 15 1.19 -5.45 -4.55
CA GLU A 15 0.91 -5.89 -5.92
C GLU A 15 0.02 -4.92 -6.69
N VAL A 16 -0.97 -4.29 -6.04
CA VAL A 16 -1.91 -3.34 -6.66
C VAL A 16 -1.30 -1.94 -6.86
N LEU A 17 -0.36 -1.54 -5.99
CA LEU A 17 0.24 -0.21 -6.04
C LEU A 17 1.55 -0.17 -6.81
N PHE A 18 2.35 -1.24 -6.74
CA PHE A 18 3.74 -1.24 -7.22
C PHE A 18 4.14 -2.47 -8.07
N GLY A 19 3.20 -3.37 -8.40
CA GLY A 19 3.42 -4.51 -9.30
C GLY A 19 3.65 -4.16 -10.79
N ALA A 20 3.49 -5.14 -11.68
CA ALA A 20 3.87 -4.99 -13.09
C ALA A 20 2.88 -4.17 -13.96
N ASN A 21 1.66 -3.89 -13.48
CA ASN A 21 0.55 -3.32 -14.28
C ASN A 21 -0.33 -2.32 -13.50
N VAL A 22 0.28 -1.42 -12.72
CA VAL A 22 -0.37 -0.77 -11.56
C VAL A 22 -0.64 0.73 -11.68
N ALA A 23 -1.59 1.18 -10.84
CA ALA A 23 -2.10 2.54 -10.73
C ALA A 23 -1.01 3.63 -10.68
N THR A 24 0.11 3.38 -10.01
CA THR A 24 1.20 4.37 -9.89
C THR A 24 1.88 4.67 -11.24
N ASN A 25 1.83 3.78 -12.23
CA ASN A 25 2.34 4.06 -13.57
C ASN A 25 1.45 5.03 -14.36
N ALA A 26 0.17 5.15 -13.99
CA ALA A 26 -0.76 6.12 -14.59
C ALA A 26 -0.79 7.45 -13.83
N MET A 27 -0.11 7.56 -12.69
CA MET A 27 -0.07 8.78 -11.89
C MET A 27 0.94 9.78 -12.45
N PRO A 28 0.54 11.02 -12.75
CA PRO A 28 1.49 12.07 -13.11
C PRO A 28 2.49 12.34 -11.97
N PRO A 29 3.74 12.74 -12.28
CA PRO A 29 4.68 13.22 -11.26
C PRO A 29 4.06 14.31 -10.38
N GLY A 30 4.34 14.27 -9.08
CA GLY A 30 3.77 15.18 -8.08
C GLY A 30 2.39 14.79 -7.55
N SER A 31 1.77 13.74 -8.07
CA SER A 31 0.52 13.16 -7.52
C SER A 31 0.71 12.68 -6.07
N THR A 32 -0.38 12.48 -5.34
CA THR A 32 -0.35 11.93 -3.97
C THR A 32 -1.07 10.59 -3.91
N LEU A 33 -0.38 9.57 -3.40
CA LEU A 33 -0.91 8.26 -3.08
C LEU A 33 -1.23 8.21 -1.58
N LEU A 34 -2.51 8.08 -1.26
CA LEU A 34 -3.00 7.92 0.11
C LEU A 34 -3.33 6.45 0.36
N VAL A 35 -2.62 5.82 1.29
CA VAL A 35 -2.87 4.43 1.70
C VAL A 35 -3.55 4.46 3.07
N MET A 36 -4.73 3.87 3.14
CA MET A 36 -5.55 3.79 4.36
C MET A 36 -5.75 2.35 4.85
N SER A 37 -5.09 1.40 4.18
CA SER A 37 -5.11 -0.02 4.52
C SER A 37 -4.35 -0.27 5.82
N SER A 38 -4.79 -1.26 6.60
CA SER A 38 -4.02 -1.72 7.77
C SER A 38 -2.87 -2.61 7.30
N ILE A 39 -1.72 -1.99 7.03
CA ILE A 39 -0.50 -2.66 6.58
C ILE A 39 0.60 -2.60 7.66
N PRO A 40 1.57 -3.53 7.66
CA PRO A 40 2.74 -3.44 8.52
C PRO A 40 3.52 -2.14 8.27
N VAL A 41 4.11 -1.57 9.31
CA VAL A 41 4.91 -0.33 9.22
C VAL A 41 6.05 -0.46 8.21
N GLU A 42 6.72 -1.61 8.16
CA GLU A 42 7.80 -1.84 7.19
C GLU A 42 7.29 -1.87 5.74
N THR A 43 6.07 -2.38 5.52
CA THR A 43 5.41 -2.32 4.20
C THR A 43 5.12 -0.86 3.81
N ALA A 44 4.55 -0.06 4.71
CA ALA A 44 4.28 1.36 4.46
C ALA A 44 5.56 2.15 4.12
N ARG A 45 6.66 1.86 4.82
CA ARG A 45 7.98 2.47 4.53
C ARG A 45 8.48 2.11 3.14
N ASN A 46 8.47 0.83 2.79
CA ASN A 46 8.90 0.36 1.47
C ASN A 46 8.04 0.98 0.34
N GLN A 47 6.73 1.07 0.54
CA GLN A 47 5.82 1.74 -0.40
C GLN A 47 6.17 3.23 -0.57
N GLY A 48 6.52 3.92 0.53
CA GLY A 48 6.97 5.31 0.48
C GLY A 48 8.23 5.51 -0.35
N GLU A 49 9.22 4.63 -0.21
CA GLU A 49 10.45 4.66 -1.00
C GLU A 49 10.17 4.42 -2.49
N LEU A 50 9.32 3.45 -2.83
CA LEU A 50 8.92 3.15 -4.20
C LEU A 50 8.13 4.30 -4.84
N ALA A 51 7.24 4.96 -4.07
CA ALA A 51 6.52 6.14 -4.54
C ALA A 51 7.46 7.32 -4.81
N ALA A 52 8.43 7.56 -3.93
CA ALA A 52 9.44 8.61 -4.11
C ALA A 52 10.27 8.38 -5.39
N GLN A 53 10.68 7.14 -5.66
CA GLN A 53 11.38 6.78 -6.90
C GLN A 53 10.54 7.05 -8.17
N LYS A 54 9.21 7.01 -8.07
CA LYS A 54 8.28 7.34 -9.14
C LYS A 54 7.89 8.83 -9.19
N GLY A 55 8.42 9.67 -8.30
CA GLY A 55 8.08 11.08 -8.20
C GLY A 55 6.67 11.33 -7.65
N ILE A 56 6.12 10.40 -6.89
CA ILE A 56 4.79 10.44 -6.29
C ILE A 56 4.94 10.66 -4.78
N ARG A 57 4.09 11.51 -4.21
CA ARG A 57 4.00 11.73 -2.76
C ARG A 57 3.23 10.58 -2.12
N TYR A 58 3.65 10.12 -0.95
CA TYR A 58 3.02 9.01 -0.25
C TYR A 58 2.55 9.44 1.14
N VAL A 59 1.34 9.05 1.52
CA VAL A 59 0.78 9.25 2.86
C VAL A 59 0.19 7.92 3.33
N ASP A 60 0.75 7.37 4.40
CA ASP A 60 0.15 6.27 5.15
C ASP A 60 -0.71 6.85 6.29
N ALA A 61 -2.02 6.61 6.22
CA ALA A 61 -3.01 7.11 7.16
C ALA A 61 -4.05 6.02 7.44
N PRO A 62 -3.68 4.95 8.16
CA PRO A 62 -4.59 3.86 8.46
C PRO A 62 -5.75 4.35 9.33
N VAL A 63 -6.96 3.85 9.07
CA VAL A 63 -8.15 4.16 9.87
C VAL A 63 -8.21 3.27 11.10
N SER A 64 -8.44 3.88 12.27
CA SER A 64 -8.56 3.14 13.55
C SER A 64 -9.99 2.65 13.84
N GLY A 65 -10.94 2.89 12.92
CA GLY A 65 -12.34 2.49 13.04
C GLY A 65 -12.58 1.11 12.45
N GLY A 66 -12.28 0.07 13.20
CA GLY A 66 -12.90 -1.24 12.95
C GLY A 66 -14.42 -1.10 13.11
N GLU A 67 -15.18 -1.86 12.32
CA GLU A 67 -16.64 -1.94 12.44
C GLU A 67 -17.05 -2.07 13.91
N LYS A 68 -17.66 -1.02 14.48
CA LYS A 68 -18.41 -1.14 15.72
C LYS A 68 -19.69 -1.90 15.39
N GLY A 69 -19.61 -3.23 15.44
CA GLY A 69 -20.69 -4.19 15.58
C GLY A 69 -21.95 -4.00 14.73
N GLY A 70 -22.17 -4.96 13.83
CA GLY A 70 -23.48 -5.32 13.26
C GLY A 70 -23.54 -6.80 12.95
#